data_AF-B4FFY6-F1
#
_entry.id   AF-B4FFY6-F1
#
_cell.length_a   1.000
_cell.length_b   1.000
_cell.length_c   1.000
_cell.angle_alpha   90.00
_cell.angle_beta   90.00
_cell.angle_gamma   90.00
#
_symmetry.space_group_name_H-M   'P 1'
#
loop_
_entity.id
_entity.type
_entity.pdbx_description
1 polymer ?
#
loop_
_entity_poly.entity_id
_entity_poly.type
_entity_poly.pdbx_seq_one_letter_code
_entity_poly.pdbx_strand_id
1 'polypeptide(L)'
;MGPHAPRRGSSRGRCCRRDRRLPHTRILFLLQLAMILWCYLMAVFTDPGAVPENWRHDAEDSGNPSFSSSDEQESAPRYCSRCQNGKPPRCHHCSVCNRCVLKMDHHCIWVVNCVGARNYKYFLLFLVQLKHLMRLLCSCLFYTFVSLKHVLV
;
A
#
# COMPACT_ATOMS: atom_id res chain seq x y z
N MET A 1 81.28 -17.83 13.22
CA MET A 1 80.79 -17.20 11.98
C MET A 1 79.90 -18.19 11.27
N GLY A 2 78.58 -18.00 11.32
CA GLY A 2 77.60 -18.74 10.53
C GLY A 2 76.65 -17.73 9.90
N PRO A 3 76.20 -17.92 8.65
CA PRO A 3 75.43 -16.90 7.94
C PRO A 3 74.00 -16.79 8.51
N HIS A 4 73.67 -15.62 9.03
CA HIS A 4 72.31 -15.22 9.36
C HIS A 4 71.49 -15.09 8.07
N ALA A 5 70.48 -15.95 7.91
CA ALA A 5 69.48 -15.79 6.85
C ALA A 5 68.46 -14.70 7.24
N PRO A 6 68.11 -13.77 6.34
CA PRO A 6 67.12 -12.73 6.62
C PRO A 6 65.68 -13.28 6.54
N ARG A 7 64.86 -12.89 7.52
CA ARG A 7 63.41 -13.20 7.58
C ARG A 7 62.71 -12.58 6.36
N ARG A 8 62.23 -13.41 5.42
CA ARG A 8 61.42 -12.94 4.29
C ARG A 8 59.99 -12.64 4.76
N GLY A 9 59.54 -11.46 4.38
CA GLY A 9 58.32 -10.80 4.82
C GLY A 9 57.03 -11.57 4.58
N SER A 10 56.15 -11.41 5.57
CA SER A 10 54.70 -11.56 5.49
C SER A 10 54.13 -10.84 4.27
N SER A 11 53.45 -11.57 3.40
CA SER A 11 52.40 -11.02 2.54
C SER A 11 51.21 -11.98 2.50
N ARG A 12 50.62 -12.21 3.68
CA ARG A 12 49.27 -12.80 3.74
C ARG A 12 48.34 -11.90 2.94
N GLY A 13 47.72 -12.49 1.93
CA GLY A 13 46.85 -11.82 0.98
C GLY A 13 45.89 -10.86 1.67
N ARG A 14 45.80 -9.65 1.10
CA ARG A 14 44.64 -8.77 1.28
C ARG A 14 43.43 -9.57 0.82
N CYS A 15 42.80 -10.28 1.74
CA CYS A 15 41.46 -10.80 1.57
C CYS A 15 40.61 -9.58 1.20
N CYS A 16 40.23 -9.46 -0.07
CA CYS A 16 39.09 -8.65 -0.46
C CYS A 16 37.94 -9.17 0.42
N ARG A 17 37.65 -8.47 1.52
CA ARG A 17 36.38 -8.59 2.20
C ARG A 17 35.33 -8.12 1.19
N ARG A 18 34.92 -9.03 0.31
CA ARG A 18 33.72 -8.91 -0.50
C ARG A 18 32.61 -8.79 0.52
N ASP A 19 32.16 -7.57 0.76
CA ASP A 19 31.19 -7.24 1.78
C ASP A 19 29.89 -8.00 1.47
N ARG A 20 29.69 -9.12 2.20
CA ARG A 20 28.65 -10.11 1.93
C ARG A 20 27.26 -9.61 2.34
N ARG A 21 27.14 -8.38 2.84
CA ARG A 21 25.89 -7.73 3.26
C ARG A 21 25.11 -7.04 2.14
N LEU A 22 25.74 -6.75 1.00
CA LEU A 22 25.10 -6.07 -0.14
C LEU A 22 24.05 -6.86 -0.96
N PRO A 23 24.06 -8.20 -1.08
CA PRO A 23 23.07 -8.89 -1.93
C PRO A 23 21.68 -8.96 -1.27
N HIS A 24 21.61 -9.17 0.05
CA HIS A 24 20.32 -9.31 0.75
C HIS A 24 19.51 -8.01 0.73
N THR A 25 20.14 -6.86 0.96
CA THR A 25 19.45 -5.56 0.91
C THR A 25 18.91 -5.23 -0.47
N ARG A 26 19.66 -5.57 -1.53
CA ARG A 26 19.21 -5.43 -2.93
C ARG A 26 18.03 -6.35 -3.23
N ILE A 27 18.08 -7.61 -2.81
CA ILE A 27 16.97 -8.55 -3.00
C ILE A 27 15.71 -8.06 -2.27
N LEU A 28 15.83 -7.65 -1.01
CA LEU A 28 14.69 -7.10 -0.25
C LEU A 28 14.10 -5.85 -0.91
N PHE A 29 14.94 -4.98 -1.46
CA PHE A 29 14.48 -3.80 -2.19
C PHE A 29 13.70 -4.19 -3.45
N LEU A 30 14.21 -5.14 -4.25
CA LEU A 30 13.53 -5.62 -5.45
C LEU A 30 12.18 -6.29 -5.11
N LEU A 31 12.14 -7.10 -4.04
CA LEU A 31 10.89 -7.70 -3.56
C LEU A 31 9.89 -6.63 -3.10
N GLN A 32 10.34 -5.60 -2.39
CA GLN A 32 9.48 -4.50 -1.96
C GLN A 32 8.92 -3.72 -3.16
N LEU A 33 9.75 -3.45 -4.19
CA LEU A 33 9.30 -2.79 -5.41
C LEU A 33 8.27 -3.65 -6.17
N ALA A 34 8.52 -4.96 -6.29
CA ALA A 34 7.58 -5.88 -6.90
C ALA A 34 6.23 -5.90 -6.16
N MET A 35 6.26 -5.91 -4.82
CA MET A 35 5.05 -5.85 -4.00
C MET A 35 4.31 -4.51 -4.13
N ILE A 36 5.03 -3.38 -4.18
CA ILE A 36 4.42 -2.05 -4.41
C ILE A 36 3.73 -2.03 -5.77
N LEU A 37 4.42 -2.49 -6.81
CA LEU A 37 3.87 -2.54 -8.17
C LEU A 37 2.62 -3.42 -8.19
N TRP A 38 2.67 -4.61 -7.60
CA TRP A 38 1.51 -5.49 -7.49
C TRP A 38 0.33 -4.81 -6.78
N CYS A 39 0.55 -4.18 -5.61
CA CYS A 39 -0.51 -3.48 -4.90
C CYS A 39 -1.09 -2.31 -5.70
N TYR A 40 -0.25 -1.56 -6.42
CA TYR A 40 -0.68 -0.48 -7.30
C TYR A 40 -1.55 -1.01 -8.44
N LEU A 41 -1.08 -2.05 -9.15
CA LEU A 41 -1.85 -2.68 -10.25
C LEU A 41 -3.20 -3.19 -9.74
N MET A 42 -3.23 -3.84 -8.58
CA MET A 42 -4.49 -4.29 -7.99
C MET A 42 -5.40 -3.13 -7.59
N ALA A 43 -4.88 -2.01 -7.08
CA ALA A 43 -5.69 -0.84 -6.76
C ALA A 43 -6.29 -0.18 -8.01
N VAL A 44 -5.54 -0.14 -9.12
CA VAL A 44 -5.94 0.45 -10.40
C VAL A 44 -6.96 -0.44 -11.12
N PHE A 45 -6.66 -1.73 -11.29
CA PHE A 45 -7.44 -2.62 -12.16
C PHE A 45 -8.57 -3.37 -11.45
N THR A 46 -8.58 -3.41 -10.12
CA THR A 46 -9.71 -4.01 -9.40
C THR A 46 -10.90 -3.07 -9.43
N ASP A 47 -12.05 -3.57 -9.84
CA ASP A 47 -13.31 -2.85 -9.72
C ASP A 47 -13.57 -2.47 -8.25
N PRO A 48 -13.77 -1.19 -7.89
CA PRO A 48 -14.00 -0.75 -6.52
C PRO A 48 -15.28 -1.30 -5.87
N GLY A 49 -16.18 -1.88 -6.65
CA GLY A 49 -17.47 -2.40 -6.21
C GLY A 49 -18.62 -1.60 -6.83
N ALA A 50 -19.27 -2.19 -7.82
CA ALA A 50 -20.54 -1.70 -8.34
C ALA A 50 -21.72 -2.12 -7.45
N VAL A 51 -22.77 -1.30 -7.44
CA VAL A 51 -24.06 -1.65 -6.82
C VAL A 51 -24.78 -2.65 -7.72
N PRO A 52 -25.37 -3.74 -7.18
CA PRO A 52 -26.20 -4.64 -7.98
C PRO A 52 -27.38 -3.91 -8.61
N GLU A 53 -27.79 -4.36 -9.79
CA GLU A 53 -28.95 -3.81 -10.48
C GLU A 53 -30.23 -4.07 -9.67
N ASN A 54 -31.14 -3.10 -9.66
CA ASN A 54 -32.39 -3.17 -8.90
C ASN A 54 -32.20 -3.37 -7.38
N TRP A 55 -31.20 -2.73 -6.77
CA TRP A 55 -31.04 -2.75 -5.32
C TRP A 55 -32.30 -2.19 -4.65
N ARG A 56 -33.03 -3.06 -3.95
CA ARG A 56 -34.16 -2.71 -3.11
C ARG A 56 -33.72 -2.85 -1.66
N HIS A 57 -34.24 -1.99 -0.80
CA HIS A 57 -34.15 -2.25 0.64
C HIS A 57 -35.14 -3.38 0.91
N ASP A 58 -34.64 -4.58 1.21
CA ASP A 58 -35.47 -5.68 1.69
C ASP A 58 -36.04 -5.24 3.05
N ALA A 59 -37.27 -4.73 3.03
CA ALA A 59 -38.03 -4.37 4.20
C ALA A 59 -38.66 -5.65 4.79
N GLU A 60 -37.83 -6.59 5.23
CA GLU A 60 -38.27 -7.74 6.02
C GLU A 60 -37.60 -7.67 7.40
N ASP A 61 -38.14 -6.81 8.26
CA ASP A 61 -38.60 -7.23 9.59
C ASP A 61 -39.52 -6.13 10.18
N SER A 62 -40.81 -6.22 9.84
CA SER A 62 -41.86 -5.58 10.64
C SER A 62 -42.06 -6.46 11.88
N GLY A 63 -41.32 -6.21 12.96
CA GLY A 63 -41.28 -7.20 14.04
C GLY A 63 -40.94 -6.79 15.49
N ASN A 64 -40.49 -5.57 15.83
CA ASN A 64 -40.56 -5.07 17.23
C ASN A 64 -40.03 -3.63 17.40
N PRO A 65 -40.73 -2.70 18.08
CA PRO A 65 -40.20 -1.39 18.41
C PRO A 65 -39.69 -1.37 19.86
N SER A 66 -38.45 -1.80 20.11
CA SER A 66 -37.81 -1.54 21.42
C SER A 66 -36.30 -1.81 21.43
N PHE A 67 -35.48 -0.84 21.01
CA PHE A 67 -34.40 -0.30 21.84
C PHE A 67 -33.75 0.90 21.11
N SER A 68 -34.02 2.10 21.62
CA SER A 68 -33.37 3.33 21.20
C SER A 68 -31.87 3.26 21.52
N SER A 69 -31.04 3.20 20.48
CA SER A 69 -29.69 3.74 20.54
C SER A 69 -29.59 4.79 19.43
N SER A 70 -29.28 6.01 19.86
CA SER A 70 -29.11 7.21 19.07
C SER A 70 -28.16 6.98 17.89
N ASP A 71 -28.72 6.78 16.69
CA ASP A 71 -28.14 7.13 15.37
C ASP A 71 -29.11 6.76 14.22
N GLU A 72 -30.43 6.84 14.43
CA GLU A 72 -31.46 6.49 13.44
C GLU A 72 -31.72 7.63 12.42
N GLN A 73 -30.66 8.09 11.76
CA GLN A 73 -30.78 8.90 10.54
C GLN A 73 -30.27 8.13 9.31
N GLU A 74 -30.42 6.80 9.32
CA GLU A 74 -30.00 5.92 8.22
C GLU A 74 -31.10 4.96 7.69
N SER A 75 -32.39 5.24 7.87
CA SER A 75 -33.45 4.34 7.41
C SER A 75 -34.35 4.86 6.29
N ALA A 76 -34.04 6.02 5.68
CA ALA A 76 -34.63 6.36 4.39
C ALA A 76 -33.81 5.69 3.27
N PRO A 77 -34.39 4.81 2.43
CA PRO A 77 -33.70 4.24 1.28
C PRO A 77 -33.23 5.37 0.37
N ARG A 78 -31.92 5.63 0.35
CA ARG A 78 -31.35 6.72 -0.45
C ARG A 78 -31.39 6.29 -1.91
N TYR A 79 -31.89 7.14 -2.80
CA TYR A 79 -31.95 6.84 -4.24
C TYR A 79 -30.87 7.61 -5.02
N CYS A 80 -30.37 7.05 -6.11
CA CYS A 80 -29.54 7.76 -7.07
C CYS A 80 -30.37 8.17 -8.28
N SER A 81 -30.67 9.45 -8.45
CA SER A 81 -31.37 9.96 -9.63
C SER A 81 -30.59 9.75 -10.93
N ARG A 82 -29.26 9.84 -10.89
CA ARG A 82 -28.39 9.67 -12.07
C ARG A 82 -28.27 8.22 -12.54
N CYS A 83 -28.13 7.28 -11.61
CA CYS A 83 -28.04 5.85 -11.92
C CYS A 83 -29.41 5.15 -11.92
N GLN A 84 -30.47 5.86 -11.56
CA GLN A 84 -31.84 5.34 -11.42
C GLN A 84 -31.91 4.04 -10.61
N ASN A 85 -31.17 3.97 -9.50
CA ASN A 85 -31.09 2.78 -8.66
C ASN A 85 -31.08 3.15 -7.17
N GLY A 86 -31.53 2.21 -6.32
CA GLY A 86 -31.39 2.33 -4.87
C GLY A 86 -29.92 2.39 -4.47
N LYS A 87 -29.60 3.16 -3.43
CA LYS A 87 -28.26 3.25 -2.85
C LYS A 87 -28.20 2.40 -1.58
N PRO A 88 -27.40 1.33 -1.57
CA PRO A 88 -27.04 0.64 -0.35
C PRO A 88 -26.43 1.59 0.70
N PRO A 89 -26.42 1.21 1.98
CA PRO A 89 -25.73 1.99 3.01
C PRO A 89 -24.26 2.22 2.62
N ARG A 90 -23.76 3.43 2.90
CA ARG A 90 -22.39 3.89 2.56
C ARG A 90 -22.03 3.88 1.07
N CYS A 91 -23.00 3.78 0.17
CA CYS A 91 -22.79 3.92 -1.27
C CYS A 91 -22.86 5.40 -1.70
N HIS A 92 -21.92 5.82 -2.55
CA HIS A 92 -21.92 7.17 -3.13
C HIS A 92 -21.79 7.13 -4.65
N HIS A 93 -22.36 8.13 -5.33
CA HIS A 93 -22.22 8.29 -6.77
C HIS A 93 -20.95 9.08 -7.06
N CYS A 94 -20.03 8.49 -7.83
CA CYS A 94 -18.87 9.21 -8.35
C CYS A 94 -19.24 9.84 -9.69
N SER A 95 -19.18 11.16 -9.80
CA SER A 95 -19.41 11.89 -11.05
C SER A 95 -18.31 11.65 -12.09
N VAL A 96 -17.07 11.35 -11.66
CA VAL A 96 -15.95 11.07 -12.58
C VAL A 96 -16.10 9.69 -13.21
N CYS A 97 -16.43 8.67 -12.41
CA CYS A 97 -16.69 7.33 -12.92
C CYS A 97 -18.13 7.13 -13.46
N ASN A 98 -19.00 8.13 -13.31
CA ASN A 98 -20.43 8.09 -13.67
C ASN A 98 -21.19 6.86 -13.17
N ARG A 99 -20.89 6.42 -11.93
CA ARG A 99 -21.54 5.25 -11.33
C ARG A 99 -21.57 5.31 -9.81
N CYS A 100 -22.49 4.55 -9.24
CA CYS A 100 -22.54 4.30 -7.80
C CYS A 100 -21.48 3.27 -7.40
N VAL A 101 -20.69 3.62 -6.38
CA VAL A 101 -19.60 2.78 -5.84
C VAL A 101 -19.93 2.38 -4.41
N LEU A 102 -19.85 1.08 -4.13
CA LEU A 102 -20.08 0.52 -2.80
C LEU A 102 -18.97 0.93 -1.83
N LYS A 103 -19.36 1.37 -0.62
CA LYS A 103 -18.44 1.84 0.42
C LYS A 103 -17.38 2.78 -0.16
N MET A 104 -17.83 3.71 -1.01
CA MET A 104 -16.94 4.64 -1.71
C MET A 104 -16.23 5.50 -0.67
N ASP A 105 -14.90 5.51 -0.75
CA ASP A 105 -14.06 6.41 0.04
C ASP A 105 -13.83 7.70 -0.76
N HIS A 106 -13.18 7.60 -1.91
CA HIS A 106 -12.98 8.73 -2.82
C HIS A 106 -12.67 8.27 -4.26
N HIS A 107 -12.72 9.21 -5.20
CA HIS A 107 -12.11 9.03 -6.51
C HIS A 107 -10.66 9.49 -6.45
N CYS A 108 -9.72 8.60 -6.74
CA CYS A 108 -8.31 8.89 -6.62
C CYS A 108 -7.67 9.05 -8.00
N ILE A 109 -7.22 10.27 -8.29
CA ILE A 109 -6.62 10.64 -9.58
C ILE A 109 -5.30 9.88 -9.81
N TRP A 110 -4.59 9.52 -8.74
CA TRP A 110 -3.30 8.82 -8.81
C TRP A 110 -3.40 7.36 -9.24
N VAL A 111 -4.53 6.72 -8.97
CA VAL A 111 -4.82 5.34 -9.43
C VAL A 111 -5.85 5.34 -10.55
N VAL A 112 -6.31 6.51 -10.97
CA VAL A 112 -7.32 6.72 -12.04
C VAL A 112 -8.56 5.83 -11.84
N ASN A 113 -8.94 5.62 -10.58
CA ASN A 113 -10.04 4.74 -10.20
C ASN A 113 -10.64 5.21 -8.87
N CYS A 114 -11.89 4.83 -8.62
CA CYS A 114 -12.46 4.97 -7.29
C CYS A 114 -11.80 4.00 -6.32
N VAL A 115 -11.66 4.42 -5.07
CA VAL A 115 -11.34 3.54 -3.95
C VAL A 115 -12.67 3.23 -3.24
N GLY A 116 -13.04 1.95 -3.23
CA GLY A 116 -14.30 1.46 -2.68
C GLY A 116 -14.14 0.08 -2.04
N ALA A 117 -15.26 -0.56 -1.72
CA ALA A 117 -15.32 -1.80 -0.96
C ALA A 117 -14.31 -2.88 -1.39
N ARG A 118 -14.13 -3.11 -2.69
CA ARG A 118 -13.36 -4.25 -3.23
C ARG A 118 -11.87 -3.97 -3.40
N ASN A 119 -11.46 -2.72 -3.58
CA ASN A 119 -10.05 -2.34 -3.80
C ASN A 119 -9.42 -1.55 -2.64
N TYR A 120 -10.20 -1.17 -1.62
CA TYR A 120 -9.72 -0.44 -0.44
C TYR A 120 -8.50 -1.11 0.23
N LYS A 121 -8.51 -2.45 0.37
CA LYS A 121 -7.39 -3.19 0.97
C LYS A 121 -6.09 -3.04 0.18
N TYR A 122 -6.15 -3.04 -1.15
CA TYR A 122 -4.97 -2.91 -2.00
C TYR A 122 -4.43 -1.49 -1.95
N PHE A 123 -5.32 -0.50 -1.92
CA PHE A 123 -4.94 0.91 -1.76
C PHE A 123 -4.23 1.16 -0.42
N LEU A 124 -4.75 0.63 0.70
CA LEU A 124 -4.08 0.75 1.99
C LEU A 124 -2.72 0.05 2.02
N LEU A 125 -2.63 -1.17 1.49
CA LEU A 125 -1.36 -1.90 1.40
C LEU A 125 -0.34 -1.13 0.55
N PHE A 126 -0.77 -0.55 -0.57
CA PHE A 126 0.07 0.30 -1.40
C PHE A 126 0.67 1.48 -0.60
N LEU A 127 -0.15 2.23 0.16
CA LEU A 127 0.32 3.34 0.99
C LEU A 127 1.31 2.90 2.07
N VAL A 128 1.01 1.78 2.75
CA VAL A 128 1.91 1.20 3.75
C VAL A 128 3.25 0.83 3.11
N GLN A 129 3.23 0.21 1.93
CA GLN A 129 4.44 -0.21 1.25
C GLN A 129 5.28 0.96 0.73
N LEU A 130 4.65 2.06 0.28
CA LEU A 130 5.36 3.31 -0.04
C LEU A 130 6.03 3.93 1.19
N LYS A 131 5.36 3.93 2.34
CA LYS A 131 5.94 4.39 3.60
C LYS A 131 7.15 3.54 4.00
N HIS A 132 7.07 2.21 3.86
CA HIS A 132 8.21 1.32 4.12
C HIS A 132 9.37 1.58 3.17
N LEU A 133 9.10 1.82 1.88
CA LEU A 133 10.12 2.20 0.90
C LEU A 133 10.82 3.50 1.30
N MET A 134 10.06 4.55 1.66
CA MET A 134 10.61 5.83 2.09
C MET A 134 11.54 5.68 3.29
N ARG A 135 11.14 4.89 4.30
CA ARG A 135 11.98 4.61 5.48
C ARG A 135 13.28 3.91 5.12
N LEU A 136 13.24 2.90 4.23
CA LEU A 136 14.43 2.18 3.78
C LEU A 136 15.38 3.10 3.00
N LEU A 137 14.85 3.96 2.13
CA LEU A 137 15.64 4.93 1.37
C LEU A 137 16.30 5.96 2.30
N CYS A 138 15.55 6.60 3.21
CA CYS A 138 16.12 7.57 4.16
C CYS A 138 17.20 6.94 5.04
N SER A 139 16.99 5.72 5.52
CA SER A 139 17.97 4.96 6.29
C SER A 139 19.24 4.70 5.47
N CYS A 140 19.10 4.21 4.24
CA CYS A 140 20.23 3.99 3.34
C CYS A 140 21.03 5.28 3.08
N LEU A 141 20.35 6.38 2.77
CA LEU A 141 20.98 7.68 2.56
C LEU A 141 21.74 8.17 3.80
N PHE A 142 21.13 8.06 4.98
CA PHE A 142 21.79 8.39 6.25
C PHE A 142 23.06 7.57 6.47
N TYR A 143 23.01 6.24 6.27
CA TYR A 143 24.18 5.37 6.41
C TYR A 143 25.30 5.73 5.43
N THR A 144 24.96 6.02 4.16
CA THR A 144 25.97 6.44 3.17
C THR A 144 26.62 7.77 3.55
N PHE A 145 25.82 8.76 4.00
CA PHE A 145 26.33 10.06 4.44
C PHE A 145 27.29 9.94 5.64
N VAL A 146 26.93 9.15 6.65
CA VAL A 146 27.81 8.90 7.81
C VAL A 146 29.09 8.19 7.39
N SER A 147 28.99 7.19 6.50
CA SER A 147 30.15 6.45 6.01
C SER A 147 31.11 7.33 5.19
N LEU A 148 30.57 8.21 4.34
CA LEU A 148 31.36 9.16 3.56
C LEU A 148 32.08 10.17 4.46
N LYS A 149 31.40 10.70 5.49
CA LYS A 149 32.03 11.59 6.48
C LYS A 149 33.18 10.92 7.22
N HIS A 150 33.04 9.65 7.60
CA HIS A 150 34.10 8.90 8.28
C HIS A 150 35.31 8.58 7.37
N VAL A 151 35.14 8.58 6.04
CA VAL A 151 36.26 8.34 5.10
C VAL A 151 36.99 9.63 4.74
N LEU A 152 36.29 10.77 4.78
CA LEU A 152 36.83 12.09 4.41
C LEU A 152 37.44 12.87 5.57
N VAL A 153 37.24 12.42 6.82
CA VAL A 153 37.86 12.94 8.05
C VAL A 153 38.89 11.93 8.52
#